data_AF-A0A9W9Q0D8-F1
#
_entry.id   AF-A0A9W9Q0D8-F1
#
_cell.length_a   1.000
_cell.length_b   1.000
_cell.length_c   1.000
_cell.angle_alpha   90.00
_cell.angle_beta   90.00
_cell.angle_gamma   90.00
#
_symmetry.space_group_name_H-M   'P 1'
#
loop_
_entity.id
_entity.type
_entity.pdbx_description
1 polymer ?
#
loop_
_entity_poly.entity_id
_entity_poly.type
_entity_poly.pdbx_seq_one_letter_code
_entity_poly.pdbx_strand_id
1 'polypeptide(L)'
;MAQSTEFYGYLPSEPAALFGVAYFGTAVLVCILQIIFGTYKHYWMITLALAAAGEAIGWGGRLWAHFAPANWMPFMIQICSLIVSPVFISAADYVLFCKIVENSGDRLLHVPSKLFWIGFIILDIISLAIQTVGGVLVSSAQNHGQLDHGSSVMRSGIIFQFSNTVMFVALVLGTILRLRTKGIRLSSVTGWPVMVAMWVSTVMVFVRNAYRIAELSGGWKGHLMRTEGPMQAAPCADFHEIEDLHIEAMSQGITGLPEQLKSPLADEDYFSLAAAAIIPSPEVEASPVNESNSQASSTLQAPFSVLLVDDNHINISLLVAYMKKLGLDYIIAQDGQEALDRFKESYFDIRIILMDISMPVMDGLESSRQIRAFENSLESHTQVPIIALTGVAQAEIQRDAIQSGMNLFLTKPVRLDKIAGVIEDHTGFNMAAFKTRSKISKVDQAHRATKK
;
A
#
# COMPACT_ATOMS: atom_id res chain seq x y z
N MET A 1 -10.65 -13.61 -13.79
CA MET A 1 -9.98 -12.33 -13.50
C MET A 1 -9.57 -12.35 -12.03
N ALA A 2 -8.35 -12.77 -11.73
CA ALA A 2 -7.79 -12.61 -10.39
C ALA A 2 -7.32 -11.15 -10.27
N GLN A 3 -8.12 -10.31 -9.60
CA GLN A 3 -7.67 -8.98 -9.21
C GLN A 3 -6.51 -9.16 -8.23
N SER A 4 -5.34 -8.60 -8.52
CA SER A 4 -4.16 -8.71 -7.66
C SER A 4 -4.42 -7.99 -6.33
N THR A 5 -4.80 -8.74 -5.30
CA THR A 5 -5.05 -8.28 -3.93
C THR A 5 -3.74 -8.18 -3.14
N GLU A 6 -2.73 -7.52 -3.70
CA GLU A 6 -1.36 -7.56 -3.16
C GLU A 6 -1.26 -7.02 -1.72
N PHE A 7 -2.08 -6.01 -1.40
CA PHE A 7 -2.08 -5.34 -0.09
C PHE A 7 -3.03 -6.00 0.91
N TYR A 8 -4.31 -6.11 0.56
CA TYR A 8 -5.31 -6.72 1.45
C TYR A 8 -5.23 -8.25 1.49
N GLY A 9 -4.64 -8.93 0.50
CA GLY A 9 -4.73 -10.39 0.38
C GLY A 9 -6.12 -10.90 -0.06
N TYR A 10 -7.18 -10.12 0.15
CA TYR A 10 -8.56 -10.39 -0.27
C TYR A 10 -9.20 -9.17 -0.93
N LEU A 11 -10.36 -9.37 -1.56
CA LEU A 11 -11.17 -8.28 -2.11
C LEU A 11 -12.14 -7.79 -1.02
N PRO A 12 -12.07 -6.52 -0.58
CA PRO A 12 -12.96 -6.01 0.47
C PRO A 12 -14.44 -6.12 0.08
N SER A 13 -15.30 -6.50 1.03
CA SER A 13 -16.75 -6.59 0.81
C SER A 13 -17.39 -5.23 0.50
N GLU A 14 -17.95 -5.09 -0.71
CA GLU A 14 -18.71 -3.92 -1.15
C GLU A 14 -19.90 -3.58 -0.22
N PRO A 15 -20.81 -4.52 0.14
CA PRO A 15 -21.96 -4.19 0.98
C PRO A 15 -21.56 -3.75 2.39
N ALA A 16 -20.50 -4.35 2.95
CA ALA A 16 -19.98 -3.92 4.25
C ALA A 16 -19.39 -2.51 4.18
N ALA A 17 -18.67 -2.20 3.11
CA ALA A 17 -18.08 -0.88 2.92
C ALA A 17 -19.14 0.21 2.72
N LEU A 18 -20.16 -0.05 1.89
CA LEU A 18 -21.30 0.85 1.70
C LEU A 18 -22.07 1.09 2.99
N PHE A 19 -22.33 0.04 3.78
CA PHE A 19 -22.96 0.17 5.09
C PHE A 19 -22.16 1.10 6.00
N GLY A 20 -20.84 0.90 6.09
CA GLY A 20 -19.96 1.73 6.90
C GLY A 20 -19.99 3.21 6.48
N VAL A 21 -19.87 3.49 5.18
CA VAL A 21 -19.95 4.86 4.64
C VAL A 21 -21.30 5.50 4.97
N ALA A 22 -22.41 4.79 4.75
CA ALA A 22 -23.75 5.31 5.01
C ALA A 22 -24.02 5.53 6.50
N TYR A 23 -23.61 4.59 7.36
CA TYR A 23 -23.80 4.67 8.80
C TYR A 23 -23.03 5.86 9.39
N PHE A 24 -21.72 5.94 9.13
CA PHE A 24 -20.90 7.03 9.65
C PHE A 24 -21.18 8.37 8.98
N GLY A 25 -21.51 8.38 7.68
CA GLY A 25 -21.97 9.59 6.99
C GLY A 25 -23.26 10.15 7.60
N THR A 26 -24.22 9.28 7.94
CA THR A 26 -25.44 9.68 8.65
C THR A 26 -25.13 10.20 10.05
N ALA A 27 -24.21 9.55 10.77
CA ALA A 27 -23.78 10.01 12.10
C ALA A 27 -23.15 11.41 12.04
N VAL A 28 -22.32 11.71 11.03
CA VAL A 28 -21.77 13.06 10.79
C VAL A 28 -22.90 14.07 10.62
N LEU A 29 -23.89 13.78 9.76
CA LEU A 29 -25.02 14.67 9.53
C LEU A 29 -25.82 14.92 10.82
N VAL A 30 -26.11 13.88 11.60
CA VAL A 30 -26.80 14.00 12.89
C VAL A 30 -26.02 14.87 13.86
N CYS A 31 -24.70 14.66 13.99
CA CYS A 31 -23.86 15.49 14.85
C CYS A 31 -23.84 16.96 14.40
N ILE A 32 -23.72 17.22 13.09
CA ILE A 32 -23.74 18.59 12.53
C ILE A 32 -25.09 19.26 12.80
N LEU A 33 -26.20 18.58 12.52
CA LEU A 33 -27.54 19.11 12.79
C LEU A 33 -27.73 19.42 14.27
N GLN A 34 -27.25 18.55 15.16
CA GLN A 34 -27.31 18.77 16.61
C GLN A 34 -26.40 19.93 17.07
N ILE A 35 -25.25 20.17 16.41
CA ILE A 35 -24.39 21.32 16.70
C ILE A 35 -25.05 22.64 16.26
N ILE A 36 -25.70 22.66 15.10
CA ILE A 36 -26.31 23.86 14.52
C ILE A 36 -27.65 24.21 15.19
N PHE A 37 -28.53 23.22 15.32
CA PHE A 37 -29.91 23.41 15.78
C PHE A 37 -30.14 23.01 17.23
N GLY A 38 -29.14 22.40 17.88
CA GLY A 38 -29.26 21.98 19.27
C GLY A 38 -29.47 23.16 20.21
N THR A 39 -30.49 23.06 21.06
CA THR A 39 -30.78 24.03 22.13
C THR A 39 -29.64 24.19 23.13
N TYR A 40 -28.74 23.20 23.20
CA TYR A 40 -27.55 23.22 24.04
C TYR A 40 -26.30 23.17 23.15
N LYS A 41 -25.52 24.25 23.16
CA LYS A 41 -24.24 24.36 22.44
C LYS A 41 -23.17 23.48 23.11
N HIS A 42 -23.28 22.18 22.88
CA HIS A 42 -22.33 21.18 23.33
C HIS A 42 -21.13 21.16 22.39
N TYR A 43 -20.18 22.08 22.57
CA TYR A 43 -18.95 22.15 21.75
C TYR A 43 -18.14 20.85 21.73
N TRP A 44 -18.31 19.98 22.73
CA TRP A 44 -17.70 18.65 22.75
C TRP A 44 -18.27 17.71 21.66
N MET A 45 -19.45 17.97 21.10
CA MET A 45 -19.99 17.21 19.96
C MET A 45 -19.16 17.37 18.69
N ILE A 46 -18.32 18.42 18.60
CA ILE A 46 -17.40 18.60 17.48
C ILE A 46 -16.44 17.42 17.39
N THR A 47 -15.98 16.86 18.51
CA THR A 47 -15.08 15.71 18.48
C THR A 47 -15.80 14.47 17.96
N LEU A 48 -17.06 14.22 18.36
CA LEU A 48 -17.87 13.13 17.80
C LEU A 48 -18.11 13.29 16.29
N ALA A 49 -18.35 14.52 15.81
CA ALA A 49 -18.49 14.77 14.37
C ALA A 49 -17.19 14.46 13.61
N LEU A 50 -16.03 14.86 14.16
CA LEU A 50 -14.72 14.55 13.59
C LEU A 50 -14.42 13.05 13.61
N ALA A 51 -14.78 12.34 14.68
CA ALA A 51 -14.68 10.89 14.74
C ALA A 51 -15.50 10.22 13.64
N ALA A 52 -16.80 10.57 13.53
CA ALA A 52 -17.67 10.00 12.52
C ALA A 52 -17.20 10.31 11.09
N ALA A 53 -16.65 11.51 10.85
CA ALA A 53 -16.06 11.87 9.56
C ALA A 53 -14.82 11.04 9.25
N GLY A 54 -13.93 10.84 10.24
CA GLY A 54 -12.76 9.99 10.10
C GLY A 54 -13.11 8.54 9.76
N GLU A 55 -14.10 7.96 10.45
CA GLU A 55 -14.63 6.63 10.12
C GLU A 55 -15.23 6.58 8.72
N ALA A 56 -16.07 7.55 8.34
CA ALA A 56 -16.68 7.60 7.01
C ALA A 56 -15.62 7.64 5.91
N ILE A 57 -14.54 8.40 6.10
CA ILE A 57 -13.39 8.43 5.18
C ILE A 57 -12.69 7.07 5.13
N GLY A 58 -12.50 6.40 6.27
CA GLY A 58 -11.87 5.08 6.32
C GLY A 58 -12.67 4.01 5.59
N TRP A 59 -13.99 4.00 5.78
CA TRP A 59 -14.92 3.13 5.05
C TRP A 59 -15.01 3.49 3.57
N GLY A 60 -14.90 4.77 3.22
CA GLY A 60 -14.78 5.22 1.83
C GLY A 60 -13.49 4.73 1.17
N GLY A 61 -12.37 4.75 1.89
CA GLY A 61 -11.12 4.10 1.48
C GLY A 61 -11.31 2.61 1.24
N ARG A 62 -11.99 1.90 2.15
CA ARG A 62 -12.30 0.47 1.98
C ARG A 62 -13.21 0.20 0.77
N LEU A 63 -14.20 1.05 0.52
CA LEU A 63 -15.06 0.95 -0.67
C LEU A 63 -14.25 1.18 -1.96
N TRP A 64 -13.34 2.16 -1.95
CA TRP A 64 -12.44 2.37 -3.09
C TRP A 64 -11.50 1.17 -3.30
N ALA A 65 -11.02 0.55 -2.24
CA ALA A 65 -10.19 -0.65 -2.34
C ALA A 65 -10.91 -1.83 -3.03
N HIS A 66 -12.25 -1.90 -2.97
CA HIS A 66 -13.04 -2.88 -3.74
C HIS A 66 -12.92 -2.63 -5.25
N PHE A 67 -13.03 -1.38 -5.70
CA PHE A 67 -12.97 -1.03 -7.12
C PHE A 67 -11.53 -0.94 -7.65
N ALA A 68 -10.55 -0.69 -6.78
CA ALA A 68 -9.14 -0.53 -7.13
C ALA A 68 -8.22 -1.27 -6.14
N PRO A 69 -8.26 -2.61 -6.08
CA PRO A 69 -7.55 -3.41 -5.07
C PRO A 69 -6.02 -3.36 -5.20
N ALA A 70 -5.50 -3.07 -6.39
CA ALA A 70 -4.08 -2.89 -6.64
C ALA A 70 -3.56 -1.48 -6.28
N ASN A 71 -4.43 -0.57 -5.83
CA ASN A 71 -4.03 0.77 -5.45
C ASN A 71 -3.66 0.80 -3.96
N TRP A 72 -2.48 1.34 -3.64
CA TRP A 72 -1.99 1.52 -2.28
C TRP A 72 -2.72 2.63 -1.51
N MET A 73 -3.22 3.66 -2.21
CA MET A 73 -3.83 4.82 -1.58
C MET A 73 -5.09 4.49 -0.75
N PRO A 74 -6.07 3.71 -1.27
CA PRO A 74 -7.24 3.28 -0.50
C PRO A 74 -6.88 2.56 0.81
N PHE A 75 -5.87 1.69 0.77
CA PHE A 75 -5.35 0.98 1.93
C PHE A 75 -4.80 1.95 2.98
N MET A 76 -3.96 2.89 2.57
CA MET A 76 -3.42 3.91 3.48
C MET A 76 -4.50 4.81 4.09
N ILE A 77 -5.48 5.24 3.30
CA ILE A 77 -6.61 6.04 3.80
C ILE A 77 -7.34 5.28 4.91
N GLN A 78 -7.65 4.00 4.68
CA GLN A 78 -8.32 3.19 5.69
C GLN A 78 -7.49 3.08 6.97
N ILE A 79 -6.20 2.76 6.85
CA ILE A 79 -5.31 2.58 8.00
C ILE A 79 -5.13 3.89 8.80
N CYS A 80 -4.92 5.02 8.12
CA CYS A 80 -4.79 6.33 8.76
C CYS A 80 -6.08 6.73 9.48
N SER A 81 -7.23 6.56 8.83
CA SER A 81 -8.54 6.80 9.45
C SER A 81 -8.78 5.92 10.66
N LEU A 82 -8.39 4.64 10.60
CA LEU A 82 -8.54 3.69 11.70
C LEU A 82 -7.72 4.09 12.93
N ILE A 83 -6.60 4.78 12.74
CA ILE A 83 -5.70 5.27 13.80
C ILE A 83 -6.22 6.57 14.41
N VAL A 84 -6.59 7.56 13.57
CA VAL A 84 -6.88 8.92 14.01
C VAL A 84 -8.27 9.03 14.65
N SER A 85 -9.27 8.39 14.06
CA SER A 85 -10.68 8.56 14.44
C SER A 85 -10.99 8.23 15.92
N PRO A 86 -10.49 7.11 16.50
CA PRO A 86 -10.79 6.74 17.89
C PRO A 86 -10.38 7.79 18.93
N VAL A 87 -9.32 8.57 18.66
CA VAL A 87 -8.85 9.61 19.58
C VAL A 87 -9.94 10.65 19.82
N PHE A 88 -10.75 10.96 18.80
CA PHE A 88 -11.85 11.90 18.93
C PHE A 88 -13.04 11.33 19.71
N ILE A 89 -13.27 10.01 19.61
CA ILE A 89 -14.27 9.29 20.43
C ILE A 89 -13.82 9.31 21.91
N SER A 90 -12.57 8.95 22.17
CA SER A 90 -11.98 9.01 23.51
C SER A 90 -12.05 10.40 24.11
N ALA A 91 -11.75 11.45 23.33
CA ALA A 91 -11.88 12.83 23.78
C ALA A 91 -13.31 13.20 24.19
N ALA A 92 -14.32 12.73 23.45
CA ALA A 92 -15.73 12.91 23.81
C ALA A 92 -16.06 12.20 25.13
N ASP A 93 -15.62 10.94 25.28
CA ASP A 93 -15.84 10.14 26.48
C ASP A 93 -15.18 10.78 27.73
N TYR A 94 -13.97 11.35 27.62
CA TYR A 94 -13.31 12.03 28.73
C TYR A 94 -14.10 13.25 29.22
N VAL A 95 -14.59 14.07 28.28
CA VAL A 95 -15.39 15.27 28.61
C VAL A 95 -16.74 14.86 29.20
N LEU A 96 -17.39 13.85 28.61
CA LEU A 96 -18.68 13.33 29.06
C LEU A 96 -18.59 12.75 30.48
N PHE A 97 -17.55 11.95 30.74
CA PHE A 97 -17.28 11.40 32.06
C PHE A 97 -17.13 12.48 33.12
N CYS A 98 -16.30 13.50 32.86
CA CYS A 98 -16.14 14.62 33.78
C CYS A 98 -17.46 15.35 34.05
N LYS A 99 -18.30 15.52 33.01
CA LYS A 99 -19.60 16.18 33.16
C LYS A 99 -20.56 15.37 34.04
N ILE A 100 -20.58 14.05 33.89
CA ILE A 100 -21.38 13.13 34.72
C ILE A 100 -20.92 13.22 36.18
N VAL A 101 -19.61 13.22 36.43
CA VAL A 101 -19.06 13.30 37.78
C VAL A 101 -19.34 14.65 38.43
N GLU A 102 -19.18 15.76 37.72
CA GLU A 102 -19.53 17.11 38.22
C GLU A 102 -21.01 17.22 38.59
N ASN A 103 -21.89 16.68 37.74
CA ASN A 103 -23.33 16.69 37.98
C ASN A 103 -23.76 15.79 39.14
N SER A 104 -22.90 14.86 39.59
CA SER A 104 -23.19 14.00 40.75
C SER A 104 -23.03 14.72 42.09
N GLY A 105 -22.44 15.93 42.11
CA GLY A 105 -22.38 16.80 43.29
C GLY A 105 -21.41 16.38 44.40
N ASP A 106 -20.67 15.28 44.23
CA ASP A 106 -19.69 14.76 45.18
C ASP A 106 -18.28 14.72 44.56
N ARG A 107 -17.23 14.91 45.38
CA ARG A 107 -15.83 14.86 44.93
C ARG A 107 -15.39 13.40 44.71
N LEU A 108 -15.95 12.75 43.67
CA LEU A 108 -15.57 11.38 43.30
C LEU A 108 -14.18 11.31 42.67
N LEU A 109 -13.76 12.38 42.00
CA LEU A 109 -12.42 12.56 41.44
C LEU A 109 -11.55 13.34 42.42
N HIS A 110 -10.31 12.88 42.62
CA HIS A 110 -9.31 13.60 43.43
C HIS A 110 -8.73 14.81 42.68
N VAL A 111 -8.77 14.79 41.35
CA VAL A 111 -8.21 15.80 40.45
C VAL A 111 -9.34 16.67 39.90
N PRO A 112 -9.16 17.99 39.72
CA PRO A 112 -10.17 18.83 39.10
C PRO A 112 -10.51 18.34 37.68
N SER A 113 -11.81 18.27 37.37
CA SER A 113 -12.34 17.71 36.11
C SER A 113 -11.69 18.32 34.86
N LYS A 114 -11.41 19.63 34.85
CA LYS A 114 -10.75 20.28 33.70
C LYS A 114 -9.34 19.73 33.44
N LEU A 115 -8.54 19.59 34.50
CA LEU A 115 -7.17 19.07 34.35
C LEU A 115 -7.18 17.58 33.95
N PHE A 116 -8.19 16.85 34.41
CA PHE A 116 -8.39 15.45 34.08
C PHE A 116 -8.54 15.24 32.57
N TRP A 117 -9.60 15.77 31.95
CA TRP A 117 -9.85 15.47 30.53
C TRP A 117 -8.79 16.11 29.62
N ILE A 118 -8.22 17.27 29.99
CA ILE A 118 -7.10 17.88 29.26
C ILE A 118 -5.87 16.97 29.30
N GLY A 119 -5.53 16.40 30.46
CA GLY A 119 -4.41 15.49 30.59
C GLY A 119 -4.52 14.26 29.69
N PHE A 120 -5.70 13.61 29.69
CA PHE A 120 -5.94 12.44 28.83
C PHE A 120 -5.89 12.77 27.33
N ILE A 121 -6.42 13.92 26.92
CA ILE A 121 -6.32 14.37 25.51
C ILE A 121 -4.86 14.63 25.13
N ILE A 122 -4.06 15.25 26.00
CA ILE A 122 -2.63 15.47 25.72
C ILE A 122 -1.89 14.14 25.53
N LEU A 123 -2.19 13.13 26.37
CA LEU A 123 -1.61 11.80 26.21
C LEU A 123 -1.99 11.17 24.86
N ASP A 124 -3.24 11.29 24.43
CA ASP A 124 -3.66 10.78 23.12
C ASP A 124 -3.02 11.56 21.96
N ILE A 125 -2.83 12.88 22.07
CA ILE A 125 -2.12 13.70 21.07
C ILE A 125 -0.65 13.27 20.97
N ILE A 126 0.03 13.04 22.09
CA ILE A 126 1.41 12.52 22.10
C ILE A 126 1.46 11.15 21.42
N SER A 127 0.49 10.28 21.71
CA SER A 127 0.38 8.97 21.06
C SER A 127 0.24 9.11 19.54
N LEU A 128 -0.56 10.07 19.07
CA LEU A 128 -0.80 10.32 17.66
C LEU A 128 0.43 10.90 16.96
N ALA A 129 1.20 11.75 17.66
CA ALA A 129 2.46 12.26 17.15
C ALA A 129 3.48 11.13 16.93
N ILE A 130 3.62 10.21 17.90
CA ILE A 130 4.49 9.03 17.77
C ILE A 130 4.04 8.16 16.58
N GLN A 131 2.73 7.95 16.42
CA GLN A 131 2.17 7.19 15.31
C GLN A 131 2.42 7.86 13.95
N THR A 132 2.31 9.19 13.90
CA THR A 132 2.59 9.97 12.68
C THR A 132 4.06 9.84 12.29
N VAL A 133 4.98 9.94 13.26
CA VAL A 133 6.41 9.73 13.03
C VAL A 133 6.68 8.32 12.50
N GLY A 134 6.12 7.29 13.15
CA GLY A 134 6.24 5.92 12.68
C GLY A 134 5.66 5.70 11.27
N GLY A 135 4.51 6.27 10.97
CA GLY A 135 3.86 6.20 9.66
C GLY A 135 4.69 6.87 8.56
N VAL A 136 5.27 8.05 8.84
CA VAL A 136 6.18 8.73 7.91
C VAL A 136 7.43 7.87 7.65
N LEU A 137 8.02 7.28 8.70
CA LEU A 137 9.17 6.38 8.56
C LEU A 137 8.83 5.17 7.69
N VAL A 138 7.66 4.56 7.85
CA VAL A 138 7.22 3.44 6.99
C VAL A 138 7.02 3.90 5.56
N SER A 139 6.40 5.06 5.34
CA SER A 139 6.12 5.59 4.00
C SER A 139 7.36 5.98 3.20
N SER A 140 8.47 6.29 3.91
CA SER A 140 9.74 6.71 3.33
C SER A 140 10.82 5.63 3.39
N ALA A 141 10.51 4.46 3.96
CA ALA A 141 11.45 3.37 4.12
C ALA A 141 11.87 2.81 2.75
N GLN A 142 13.18 2.78 2.51
CA GLN A 142 13.77 2.19 1.29
C GLN A 142 14.20 0.74 1.52
N ASN A 143 14.53 0.40 2.77
CA ASN A 143 15.04 -0.91 3.16
C ASN A 143 14.15 -1.58 4.21
N HIS A 144 14.16 -2.92 4.25
CA HIS A 144 13.37 -3.71 5.21
C HIS A 144 13.64 -3.30 6.68
N GLY A 145 14.89 -3.02 7.05
CA GLY A 145 15.22 -2.57 8.41
C GLY A 145 14.61 -1.21 8.79
N GLN A 146 14.50 -0.27 7.85
CA GLN A 146 13.84 1.02 8.08
C GLN A 146 12.32 0.85 8.21
N LEU A 147 11.74 -0.05 7.40
CA LEU A 147 10.32 -0.38 7.43
C LEU A 147 9.93 -1.01 8.78
N ASP A 148 10.74 -1.95 9.28
CA ASP A 148 10.55 -2.58 10.58
C ASP A 148 10.71 -1.58 11.73
N HIS A 149 11.72 -0.70 11.64
CA HIS A 149 11.92 0.35 12.64
C HIS A 149 10.74 1.33 12.69
N GLY A 150 10.28 1.83 11.54
CA GLY A 150 9.11 2.70 11.46
C GLY A 150 7.84 2.03 11.98
N SER A 151 7.64 0.75 11.64
CA SER A 151 6.52 -0.06 12.14
C SER A 151 6.56 -0.22 13.67
N SER A 152 7.75 -0.44 14.25
CA SER A 152 7.94 -0.53 15.71
C SER A 152 7.64 0.80 16.41
N VAL A 153 8.08 1.93 15.85
CA VAL A 153 7.76 3.27 16.35
C VAL A 153 6.26 3.51 16.32
N MET A 154 5.60 3.20 15.20
CA MET A 154 4.15 3.34 15.07
C MET A 154 3.40 2.48 16.09
N ARG A 155 3.80 1.21 16.26
CA ARG A 155 3.23 0.29 17.25
C ARG A 155 3.39 0.79 18.68
N SER A 156 4.52 1.43 19.00
CA SER A 156 4.78 2.00 20.32
C SER A 156 3.78 3.11 20.67
N GLY A 157 3.41 3.95 19.70
CA GLY A 157 2.39 4.97 19.88
C GLY A 157 1.00 4.38 20.17
N ILE A 158 0.64 3.28 19.52
CA ILE A 158 -0.64 2.58 19.75
C ILE A 158 -0.66 1.92 21.14
N ILE A 159 0.45 1.31 21.56
CA ILE A 159 0.58 0.73 22.91
C ILE A 159 0.46 1.82 23.99
N PHE A 160 1.05 2.99 23.75
CA PHE A 160 0.92 4.14 24.65
C PHE A 160 -0.54 4.61 24.77
N GLN A 161 -1.22 4.75 23.63
CA GLN A 161 -2.66 5.09 23.58
C GLN A 161 -3.53 4.04 24.28
N PHE A 162 -3.23 2.75 24.10
CA PHE A 162 -3.93 1.65 24.76
C PHE A 162 -3.73 1.70 26.28
N SER A 163 -2.52 1.99 26.74
CA SER A 163 -2.23 2.16 28.18
C SER A 163 -3.02 3.31 28.79
N ASN A 164 -3.16 4.42 28.06
CA ASN A 164 -4.02 5.54 28.45
C ASN A 164 -5.50 5.12 28.56
N THR A 165 -5.98 4.33 27.59
CA THR A 165 -7.35 3.80 27.58
C THR A 165 -7.60 2.86 28.77
N VAL A 166 -6.65 1.97 29.11
CA VAL A 166 -6.72 1.09 30.29
C VAL A 166 -6.87 1.89 31.57
N MET A 167 -6.06 2.94 31.73
CA MET A 167 -6.12 3.84 32.87
C MET A 167 -7.50 4.50 32.98
N PHE A 168 -8.04 4.98 31.86
CA PHE A 168 -9.37 5.57 31.82
C PHE A 168 -10.49 4.57 32.19
N VAL A 169 -10.46 3.35 31.64
CA VAL A 169 -11.42 2.27 31.97
C VAL A 169 -11.42 1.97 33.47
N ALA A 170 -10.25 1.84 34.08
CA ALA A 170 -10.13 1.59 35.52
C ALA A 170 -10.76 2.71 36.36
N LEU A 171 -10.59 3.96 35.94
CA LEU A 171 -11.17 5.13 36.60
C LEU A 171 -12.69 5.21 36.45
N VAL A 172 -13.22 4.94 35.25
CA VAL A 172 -14.66 4.86 35.02
C VAL A 172 -15.28 3.76 35.88
N LEU A 173 -14.68 2.56 35.90
CA LEU A 173 -15.16 1.44 36.70
C LEU A 173 -15.12 1.76 38.20
N GLY A 174 -14.01 2.32 38.69
CA GLY A 174 -13.88 2.76 40.07
C GLY A 174 -14.92 3.83 40.46
N THR A 175 -15.29 4.69 39.52
CA THR A 175 -16.30 5.74 39.73
C THR A 175 -17.71 5.15 39.76
N ILE A 176 -18.04 4.22 38.85
CA ILE A 176 -19.32 3.48 38.86
C ILE A 176 -19.50 2.71 40.17
N LEU A 177 -18.44 2.04 40.64
CA LEU A 177 -18.47 1.33 41.93
C LEU A 177 -18.72 2.29 43.08
N ARG A 178 -18.03 3.45 43.12
CA ARG A 178 -18.23 4.47 44.16
C ARG A 178 -19.65 5.06 44.16
N LEU A 179 -20.21 5.33 42.98
CA LEU A 179 -21.59 5.80 42.81
C LEU A 179 -22.57 4.77 43.39
N ARG A 180 -22.35 3.49 43.10
CA ARG A 180 -23.17 2.39 43.62
C ARG A 180 -23.04 2.22 45.14
N THR A 181 -21.83 2.28 45.69
CA THR A 181 -21.60 2.13 47.14
C THR A 181 -22.16 3.30 47.95
N LYS A 182 -22.10 4.54 47.41
CA LYS A 182 -22.61 5.74 48.07
C LYS A 182 -24.11 5.97 47.85
N GLY A 183 -24.77 5.18 46.99
CA GLY A 183 -26.20 5.31 46.70
C GLY A 183 -26.57 6.63 46.00
N ILE A 184 -25.62 7.27 45.31
CA ILE A 184 -25.84 8.56 44.65
C ILE A 184 -26.73 8.34 43.41
N ARG A 185 -27.91 8.96 43.39
CA ARG A 185 -28.81 8.95 42.23
C ARG A 185 -28.39 10.04 41.25
N LEU A 186 -27.97 9.64 40.05
CA LEU A 186 -27.70 10.57 38.96
C LEU A 186 -29.01 11.20 38.44
N SER A 187 -28.92 12.44 37.94
CA SER A 187 -30.04 13.15 37.33
C SER A 187 -30.53 12.47 36.04
N SER A 188 -31.83 12.59 35.74
CA SER A 188 -32.52 11.86 34.65
C SER A 188 -31.89 12.05 33.25
N VAL A 189 -31.45 13.28 32.91
CA VAL A 189 -30.99 13.63 31.54
C VAL A 189 -29.48 13.33 31.32
N THR A 190 -28.69 13.22 32.39
CA THR A 190 -27.25 12.86 32.34
C THR A 190 -26.96 11.61 33.19
N GLY A 191 -27.96 10.74 33.31
CA GLY A 191 -27.98 9.65 34.25
C GLY A 191 -27.40 8.35 33.71
N TRP A 192 -27.96 7.24 34.19
CA TRP A 192 -27.52 5.89 33.85
C TRP A 192 -27.46 5.57 32.35
N PRO A 193 -28.41 6.00 31.48
CA PRO A 193 -28.33 5.67 30.05
C PRO A 193 -27.08 6.23 29.37
N VAL A 194 -26.72 7.48 29.69
CA VAL A 194 -25.53 8.13 29.12
C VAL A 194 -24.26 7.48 29.66
N MET A 195 -24.23 7.13 30.95
CA MET A 195 -23.10 6.44 31.55
C MET A 195 -22.91 5.02 30.98
N VAL A 196 -24.00 4.30 30.69
CA VAL A 196 -23.94 3.00 30.00
C VAL A 196 -23.47 3.15 28.56
N ALA A 197 -23.99 4.13 27.81
CA ALA A 197 -23.56 4.40 26.44
C ALA A 197 -22.06 4.74 26.38
N MET A 198 -21.59 5.60 27.28
CA MET A 198 -20.17 5.93 27.44
C MET A 198 -19.33 4.70 27.81
N TRP A 199 -19.81 3.84 28.72
CA TRP A 199 -19.10 2.61 29.07
C TRP A 199 -18.97 1.65 27.87
N VAL A 200 -20.06 1.48 27.11
CA VAL A 200 -20.06 0.65 25.89
C VAL A 200 -19.10 1.23 24.86
N SER A 201 -19.14 2.56 24.65
CA SER A 201 -18.20 3.27 23.78
C SER A 201 -16.75 3.00 24.18
N THR A 202 -16.41 3.22 25.45
CA THR A 202 -15.05 3.03 25.96
C THR A 202 -14.57 1.59 25.81
N VAL A 203 -15.43 0.59 26.05
CA VAL A 203 -15.08 -0.83 25.84
C VAL A 203 -14.87 -1.16 24.36
N MET A 204 -15.69 -0.61 23.46
CA MET A 204 -15.50 -0.80 22.02
C MET A 204 -14.19 -0.17 21.54
N VAL A 205 -13.83 1.03 22.03
CA VAL A 205 -12.53 1.65 21.76
C VAL A 205 -11.39 0.80 22.31
N PHE A 206 -11.52 0.25 23.52
CA PHE A 206 -10.52 -0.65 24.10
C PHE A 206 -10.30 -1.91 23.25
N VAL A 207 -11.38 -2.60 22.86
CA VAL A 207 -11.32 -3.80 22.02
C VAL A 207 -10.67 -3.47 20.67
N ARG A 208 -11.05 -2.35 20.06
CA ARG A 208 -10.45 -1.87 18.81
C ARG A 208 -8.95 -1.62 18.95
N ASN A 209 -8.53 -0.94 20.01
CA ASN A 209 -7.12 -0.64 20.24
C ASN A 209 -6.31 -1.93 20.47
N ALA A 210 -6.86 -2.90 21.22
CA ALA A 210 -6.24 -4.20 21.42
C ALA A 210 -6.09 -4.98 20.09
N TYR A 211 -7.15 -5.02 19.28
CA TYR A 211 -7.11 -5.63 17.95
C TYR A 211 -6.04 -4.99 17.08
N ARG A 212 -5.92 -3.66 17.10
CA ARG A 212 -4.95 -2.95 16.28
C ARG A 212 -3.50 -3.24 16.67
N ILE A 213 -3.22 -3.42 17.95
CA ILE A 213 -1.89 -3.85 18.42
C ILE A 213 -1.57 -5.24 17.87
N ALA A 214 -2.53 -6.17 17.94
CA ALA A 214 -2.37 -7.53 17.41
C ALA A 214 -2.23 -7.55 15.87
N GLU A 215 -2.98 -6.69 15.18
CA GLU A 215 -2.93 -6.56 13.73
C GLU A 215 -1.55 -6.08 13.24
N LEU A 216 -0.98 -5.07 13.91
CA LEU A 216 0.35 -4.55 13.56
C LEU A 216 1.51 -5.37 14.13
N SER A 217 1.27 -6.20 15.15
CA SER A 217 2.30 -7.11 15.67
C SER A 217 2.65 -8.21 14.69
N GLY A 218 1.67 -8.68 13.90
CA GLY A 218 1.85 -9.63 12.80
C GLY A 218 2.53 -9.05 11.55
N GLY A 219 2.83 -7.74 11.54
CA GLY A 219 3.42 -7.05 10.39
C GLY A 219 2.42 -6.80 9.25
N TRP A 220 2.85 -6.09 8.20
CA TRP A 220 1.98 -5.67 7.09
C TRP A 220 1.47 -6.81 6.20
N LYS A 221 2.07 -8.00 6.31
CA LYS A 221 1.61 -9.24 5.67
C LYS A 221 0.97 -10.23 6.65
N GLY A 222 0.73 -9.80 7.89
CA GLY A 222 0.17 -10.65 8.94
C GLY A 222 -1.23 -11.14 8.60
N HIS A 223 -1.56 -12.35 9.07
CA HIS A 223 -2.85 -12.99 8.81
C HIS A 223 -4.06 -12.11 9.19
N LEU A 224 -3.98 -11.38 10.31
CA LEU A 224 -5.06 -10.48 10.76
C LEU A 224 -5.34 -9.30 9.81
N MET A 225 -4.33 -8.80 9.08
CA MET A 225 -4.53 -7.75 8.08
C MET A 225 -5.10 -8.31 6.77
N ARG A 226 -4.81 -9.59 6.49
CA ARG A 226 -5.12 -10.25 5.22
C ARG A 226 -6.36 -11.13 5.25
N THR A 227 -7.14 -11.07 6.32
CA THR A 227 -8.33 -11.90 6.49
C THR A 227 -9.53 -11.02 6.80
N GLU A 228 -10.58 -11.14 6.00
CA GLU A 228 -11.89 -10.59 6.35
C GLU A 228 -12.57 -11.55 7.35
N GLY A 229 -13.07 -11.03 8.48
CA GLY A 229 -13.70 -11.87 9.52
C GLY A 229 -14.91 -12.69 9.01
N PRO A 230 -15.43 -13.64 9.81
CA PRO A 230 -16.26 -14.76 9.34
C PRO A 230 -17.70 -14.42 8.89
N MET A 231 -18.03 -13.16 8.59
CA MET A 231 -19.34 -12.82 8.02
C MET A 231 -19.46 -13.03 6.51
N GLN A 232 -18.41 -13.48 5.82
CA GLN A 232 -18.45 -13.81 4.39
C GLN A 232 -17.42 -14.89 4.01
N ALA A 233 -17.42 -16.02 4.72
CA ALA A 233 -16.80 -17.24 4.19
C ALA A 233 -17.79 -17.96 3.27
N ALA A 234 -17.82 -17.58 2.00
CA ALA A 234 -18.13 -18.52 0.92
C ALA A 234 -16.80 -18.99 0.33
N PRO A 235 -16.64 -20.29 0.03
CA PRO A 235 -15.34 -20.94 0.02
C PRO A 235 -14.54 -20.54 -1.22
N CYS A 236 -13.51 -19.71 -1.04
CA CYS A 236 -12.37 -19.73 -1.94
C CYS A 236 -11.39 -20.72 -1.32
N ALA A 237 -11.26 -21.89 -1.94
CA ALA A 237 -10.46 -23.00 -1.47
C ALA A 237 -9.09 -22.56 -0.95
N ASP A 238 -8.77 -22.99 0.26
CA ASP A 238 -7.49 -22.80 0.91
C ASP A 238 -6.37 -23.41 0.05
N PHE A 239 -5.56 -22.55 -0.55
CA PHE A 239 -4.32 -22.94 -1.23
C PHE A 239 -3.21 -23.38 -0.25
N HIS A 240 -3.48 -23.43 1.06
CA HIS A 240 -2.56 -23.97 2.06
C HIS A 240 -2.84 -25.41 2.50
N GLU A 241 -3.99 -26.02 2.16
CA GLU A 241 -4.18 -27.47 2.41
C GLU A 241 -3.52 -28.36 1.35
N ILE A 242 -3.17 -27.83 0.17
CA ILE A 242 -2.60 -28.63 -0.93
C ILE A 242 -1.07 -28.81 -0.80
N GLU A 243 -0.37 -27.92 -0.10
CA GLU A 243 1.09 -28.00 0.06
C GLU A 243 1.48 -28.95 1.21
N ASP A 244 0.71 -28.96 2.31
CA ASP A 244 0.93 -29.86 3.44
C ASP A 244 0.53 -31.32 3.13
N LEU A 245 -0.53 -31.53 2.33
CA LEU A 245 -0.90 -32.87 1.86
C LEU A 245 0.08 -33.44 0.82
N HIS A 246 0.82 -32.58 0.09
CA HIS A 246 1.86 -33.04 -0.84
C HIS A 246 3.12 -33.53 -0.10
N ILE A 247 3.47 -32.87 1.01
CA ILE A 247 4.64 -33.26 1.83
C ILE A 247 4.35 -34.52 2.65
N GLU A 248 3.12 -34.72 3.15
CA GLU A 248 2.73 -35.93 3.89
C GLU A 248 2.57 -37.16 2.96
N ALA A 249 2.08 -36.96 1.72
CA ALA A 249 1.93 -38.03 0.73
C ALA A 249 3.27 -38.53 0.17
N MET A 250 4.31 -37.68 0.12
CA MET A 250 5.65 -38.10 -0.31
C MET A 250 6.43 -38.89 0.77
N SER A 251 5.98 -38.87 2.02
CA SER A 251 6.57 -39.63 3.13
C SER A 251 6.13 -41.11 3.19
N GLN A 252 4.96 -41.45 2.65
CA GLN A 252 4.34 -42.77 2.89
C GLN A 252 4.30 -43.76 1.70
N GLY A 253 4.89 -43.43 0.55
CA GLY A 253 5.20 -44.44 -0.48
C GLY A 253 4.02 -45.29 -0.96
N ILE A 254 2.83 -44.72 -1.11
CA ILE A 254 1.64 -45.45 -1.59
C ILE A 254 1.46 -45.21 -3.08
N THR A 255 1.72 -46.26 -3.87
CA THR A 255 1.46 -46.33 -5.30
C THR A 255 0.06 -46.89 -5.55
N GLY A 256 -0.83 -46.05 -6.11
CA GLY A 256 -1.98 -46.47 -6.91
C GLY A 256 -3.37 -46.28 -6.30
N LEU A 257 -4.17 -45.39 -6.91
CA LEU A 257 -5.59 -45.56 -7.31
C LEU A 257 -5.99 -44.36 -8.23
N PRO A 258 -7.12 -44.38 -8.97
CA PRO A 258 -7.13 -44.56 -10.42
C PRO A 258 -7.49 -43.31 -11.26
N GLU A 259 -6.85 -43.25 -12.41
CA GLU A 259 -7.20 -42.69 -13.73
C GLU A 259 -8.58 -41.99 -13.94
N GLN A 260 -8.80 -40.85 -13.29
CA GLN A 260 -9.74 -39.81 -13.79
C GLN A 260 -9.20 -38.37 -13.68
N LEU A 261 -7.89 -38.20 -13.44
CA LEU A 261 -7.24 -36.89 -13.46
C LEU A 261 -5.99 -36.97 -14.35
N LYS A 262 -6.19 -36.89 -15.67
CA LYS A 262 -5.12 -36.53 -16.61
C LYS A 262 -5.54 -35.25 -17.32
N SER A 263 -4.60 -34.31 -17.30
CA SER A 263 -4.64 -32.93 -17.76
C SER A 263 -5.19 -32.73 -19.19
N PRO A 264 -5.42 -31.46 -19.57
CA PRO A 264 -4.44 -30.92 -20.52
C PRO A 264 -4.05 -29.46 -20.28
N LEU A 265 -2.76 -29.22 -20.50
CA LEU A 265 -2.16 -28.01 -21.08
C LEU A 265 -1.93 -26.79 -20.16
N ALA A 266 -0.66 -26.42 -20.14
CA ALA A 266 -0.13 -25.14 -19.75
C ALA A 266 -0.57 -24.06 -20.76
N ASP A 267 -1.10 -22.95 -20.25
CA ASP A 267 -1.28 -21.65 -20.90
C ASP A 267 -1.15 -20.62 -19.75
N GLU A 268 -0.19 -19.68 -19.70
CA GLU A 268 0.09 -18.58 -20.62
C GLU A 268 -1.19 -17.87 -21.07
N ASP A 269 -1.74 -17.01 -20.19
CA ASP A 269 -2.46 -15.75 -20.52
C ASP A 269 -3.46 -15.40 -19.40
N TYR A 270 -3.16 -14.44 -18.51
CA TYR A 270 -4.22 -13.81 -17.70
C TYR A 270 -4.02 -12.33 -17.29
N PHE A 271 -3.17 -11.56 -17.99
CA PHE A 271 -3.06 -10.11 -17.76
C PHE A 271 -3.26 -9.25 -19.02
N SER A 272 -4.32 -9.57 -19.77
CA SER A 272 -4.95 -8.64 -20.71
C SER A 272 -6.45 -8.61 -20.40
N LEU A 273 -6.96 -7.52 -19.81
CA LEU A 273 -8.39 -7.07 -19.90
C LEU A 273 -8.83 -5.95 -18.92
N ALA A 274 -7.95 -5.31 -18.15
CA ALA A 274 -8.36 -4.19 -17.27
C ALA A 274 -7.85 -2.82 -17.73
N ALA A 275 -7.96 -2.50 -19.03
CA ALA A 275 -7.66 -1.17 -19.55
C ALA A 275 -8.67 -0.76 -20.64
N ALA A 276 -9.95 -0.75 -20.29
CA ALA A 276 -10.99 -0.12 -21.11
C ALA A 276 -12.16 0.30 -20.21
N ALA A 277 -12.02 1.43 -19.49
CA ALA A 277 -13.19 2.19 -19.02
C ALA A 277 -12.80 3.62 -18.56
N ILE A 278 -12.95 4.56 -19.50
CA ILE A 278 -13.59 5.88 -19.34
C ILE A 278 -12.88 6.93 -18.46
N ILE A 279 -12.50 8.04 -19.09
CA ILE A 279 -13.00 9.41 -18.84
C ILE A 279 -12.71 10.25 -20.11
N PRO A 280 -13.57 11.24 -20.45
CA PRO A 280 -13.87 11.65 -21.82
C PRO A 280 -12.94 12.74 -22.34
N SER A 281 -12.82 12.77 -23.67
CA SER A 281 -12.30 13.86 -24.48
C SER A 281 -13.13 15.15 -24.29
N PRO A 282 -12.50 16.31 -24.47
CA PRO A 282 -13.03 17.24 -25.46
C PRO A 282 -12.02 17.58 -26.56
N GLU A 283 -12.62 17.81 -27.73
CA GLU A 283 -12.09 18.12 -29.05
C GLU A 283 -10.87 19.04 -29.14
N VAL A 284 -9.96 18.64 -30.03
CA VAL A 284 -8.95 19.50 -30.66
C VAL A 284 -9.46 19.88 -32.05
N GLU A 285 -9.59 21.17 -32.32
CA GLU A 285 -9.76 21.73 -33.66
C GLU A 285 -8.52 21.46 -34.53
N ALA A 286 -8.78 21.04 -35.77
CA ALA A 286 -7.81 20.69 -36.78
C ALA A 286 -7.17 21.91 -37.46
N SER A 287 -5.90 21.79 -37.88
CA SER A 287 -5.44 22.07 -39.27
C SER A 287 -3.92 21.90 -39.47
N PRO A 288 -3.46 21.72 -40.73
CA PRO A 288 -2.41 20.75 -41.09
C PRO A 288 -1.09 21.40 -41.55
N VAL A 289 0.04 20.68 -41.47
CA VAL A 289 1.23 21.00 -42.28
C VAL A 289 2.02 19.74 -42.68
N ASN A 290 1.98 19.50 -44.00
CA ASN A 290 2.95 18.90 -44.94
C ASN A 290 3.73 17.61 -44.63
N GLU A 291 3.45 16.64 -45.51
CA GLU A 291 4.38 15.62 -46.00
C GLU A 291 5.61 16.25 -46.67
N SER A 292 6.80 15.70 -46.39
CA SER A 292 7.80 15.21 -47.36
C SER A 292 9.21 15.23 -46.75
N ASN A 293 9.76 14.06 -46.41
CA ASN A 293 10.78 13.41 -47.24
C ASN A 293 11.27 12.13 -46.58
N SER A 294 11.26 11.05 -47.34
CA SER A 294 11.67 9.70 -46.98
C SER A 294 13.17 9.53 -47.11
N GLN A 295 13.86 9.06 -46.06
CA GLN A 295 15.09 8.28 -46.20
C GLN A 295 15.16 7.15 -45.15
N ALA A 296 14.74 5.96 -45.61
CA ALA A 296 15.20 4.61 -45.25
C ALA A 296 15.96 4.43 -43.92
N SER A 297 15.23 4.14 -42.84
CA SER A 297 15.82 3.49 -41.66
C SER A 297 15.89 1.99 -41.91
N SER A 298 17.10 1.46 -42.12
CA SER A 298 17.42 0.04 -42.15
C SER A 298 16.93 -0.66 -40.86
N THR A 299 15.71 -1.21 -40.89
CA THR A 299 15.05 -1.84 -39.74
C THR A 299 15.47 -3.31 -39.63
N LEU A 300 16.75 -3.54 -39.35
CA LEU A 300 17.24 -4.84 -38.86
C LEU A 300 18.42 -4.55 -37.91
N GLN A 301 18.16 -4.50 -36.59
CA GLN A 301 19.21 -4.61 -35.59
C GLN A 301 18.84 -5.70 -34.60
N ALA A 302 19.85 -6.52 -34.27
CA ALA A 302 19.86 -7.78 -33.53
C ALA A 302 19.09 -7.78 -32.20
N PRO A 303 18.77 -8.97 -31.63
CA PRO A 303 18.27 -9.04 -30.26
C PRO A 303 19.26 -8.33 -29.33
N PHE A 304 18.78 -7.29 -28.65
CA PHE A 304 19.55 -6.59 -27.63
C PHE A 304 18.97 -6.91 -26.26
N SER A 305 19.83 -6.84 -25.26
CA SER A 305 19.46 -7.07 -23.88
C SER A 305 19.32 -5.77 -23.11
N VAL A 306 18.38 -5.78 -22.15
CA VAL A 306 18.26 -4.76 -21.12
C VAL A 306 18.96 -5.25 -19.85
N LEU A 307 19.91 -4.48 -19.33
CA LEU A 307 20.53 -4.79 -18.04
C LEU A 307 19.65 -4.24 -16.90
N LEU A 308 19.15 -5.13 -16.05
CA LEU A 308 18.30 -4.84 -14.91
C LEU A 308 19.12 -4.96 -13.62
N VAL A 309 19.24 -3.86 -12.87
CA VAL A 309 20.07 -3.80 -11.66
C VAL A 309 19.25 -3.28 -10.48
N ASP A 310 19.07 -4.12 -9.46
CA ASP A 310 18.37 -3.79 -8.22
C ASP A 310 18.78 -4.80 -7.12
N ASP A 311 18.97 -4.37 -5.88
CA ASP A 311 19.38 -5.25 -4.78
C ASP A 311 18.22 -6.07 -4.19
N ASN A 312 16.98 -5.71 -4.53
CA ASN A 312 15.79 -6.40 -4.09
C ASN A 312 15.22 -7.31 -5.19
N HIS A 313 15.25 -8.63 -4.95
CA HIS A 313 14.72 -9.64 -5.89
C HIS A 313 13.25 -9.41 -6.32
N ILE A 314 12.43 -8.74 -5.50
CA ILE A 314 11.05 -8.42 -5.85
C ILE A 314 11.02 -7.36 -6.97
N ASN A 315 11.87 -6.33 -6.89
CA ASN A 315 11.99 -5.30 -7.91
C ASN A 315 12.56 -5.88 -9.21
N ILE A 316 13.57 -6.75 -9.11
CA ILE A 316 14.09 -7.50 -10.27
C ILE A 316 12.96 -8.30 -10.91
N SER A 317 12.17 -9.05 -10.13
CA SER A 317 11.07 -9.86 -10.65
C SER A 317 10.02 -9.03 -11.39
N LEU A 318 9.72 -7.83 -10.90
CA LEU A 318 8.84 -6.87 -11.58
C LEU A 318 9.42 -6.41 -12.92
N LEU A 319 10.69 -5.99 -12.95
CA LEU A 319 11.36 -5.57 -14.17
C LEU A 319 11.47 -6.71 -15.20
N VAL A 320 11.74 -7.93 -14.74
CA VAL A 320 11.74 -9.14 -15.56
C VAL A 320 10.36 -9.39 -16.18
N ALA A 321 9.28 -9.27 -15.39
CA ALA A 321 7.93 -9.40 -15.90
C ALA A 321 7.62 -8.34 -16.98
N TYR A 322 8.15 -7.13 -16.82
CA TYR A 322 8.05 -6.08 -17.84
C TYR A 322 8.82 -6.44 -19.11
N MET A 323 10.08 -6.88 -19.01
CA MET A 323 10.88 -7.26 -20.18
C MET A 323 10.24 -8.42 -20.94
N LYS A 324 9.74 -9.45 -20.23
CA LYS A 324 8.98 -10.56 -20.81
C LYS A 324 7.73 -10.08 -21.55
N LYS A 325 6.97 -9.16 -20.95
CA LYS A 325 5.76 -8.59 -21.58
C LYS A 325 6.07 -7.73 -22.81
N LEU A 326 7.24 -7.11 -22.85
CA LEU A 326 7.74 -6.36 -24.01
C LEU A 326 8.42 -7.27 -25.05
N GLY A 327 8.74 -8.52 -24.69
CA GLY A 327 9.45 -9.47 -25.54
C GLY A 327 10.91 -9.10 -25.77
N LEU A 328 11.53 -8.45 -24.78
CA LEU A 328 12.93 -8.05 -24.79
C LEU A 328 13.78 -9.04 -23.98
N ASP A 329 14.98 -9.31 -24.46
CA ASP A 329 15.98 -10.04 -23.69
C ASP A 329 16.52 -9.16 -22.55
N TYR A 330 16.97 -9.81 -21.48
CA TYR A 330 17.41 -9.10 -20.29
C TYR A 330 18.54 -9.84 -19.57
N ILE A 331 19.37 -9.07 -18.89
CA ILE A 331 20.43 -9.53 -18.00
C ILE A 331 20.15 -8.95 -16.61
N ILE A 332 20.44 -9.70 -15.56
CA ILE A 332 20.17 -9.30 -14.18
C ILE A 332 21.49 -9.12 -13.44
N ALA A 333 21.56 -8.09 -12.60
CA ALA A 333 22.58 -7.91 -11.57
C ALA A 333 21.92 -7.46 -10.25
N GLN A 334 22.53 -7.82 -9.12
CA GLN A 334 22.00 -7.55 -7.76
C GLN A 334 22.75 -6.45 -7.01
N ASP A 335 23.88 -5.99 -7.54
CA ASP A 335 24.62 -4.85 -7.00
C ASP A 335 25.39 -4.13 -8.13
N GLY A 336 26.01 -2.99 -7.79
CA GLY A 336 26.73 -2.17 -8.76
C GLY A 336 28.02 -2.81 -9.31
N GLN A 337 28.63 -3.75 -8.59
CA GLN A 337 29.83 -4.46 -9.03
C GLN A 337 29.46 -5.54 -10.04
N GLU A 338 28.44 -6.35 -9.72
CA GLU A 338 27.89 -7.32 -10.67
C GLU A 338 27.39 -6.62 -11.94
N ALA A 339 26.75 -5.47 -11.81
CA ALA A 339 26.30 -4.68 -12.97
C ALA A 339 27.47 -4.30 -13.89
N LEU A 340 28.59 -3.84 -13.33
CA LEU A 340 29.78 -3.49 -14.08
C LEU A 340 30.41 -4.71 -14.78
N ASP A 341 30.49 -5.83 -14.08
CA ASP A 341 31.09 -7.05 -14.60
C ASP A 341 30.26 -7.63 -15.76
N ARG A 342 28.94 -7.74 -15.58
CA ARG A 342 28.00 -8.16 -16.64
C ARG A 342 28.01 -7.20 -17.83
N PHE A 343 28.14 -5.89 -17.58
CA PHE A 343 28.23 -4.90 -18.64
C PHE A 343 29.48 -5.07 -19.48
N LYS A 344 30.63 -5.34 -18.86
CA LYS A 344 31.89 -5.61 -19.59
C LYS A 344 31.83 -6.90 -20.40
N GLU A 345 31.21 -7.95 -19.85
CA GLU A 345 31.07 -9.25 -20.50
C GLU A 345 30.14 -9.20 -21.73
N SER A 346 29.06 -8.42 -21.66
CA SER A 346 28.00 -8.37 -22.67
C SER A 346 27.81 -6.98 -23.30
N TYR A 347 28.90 -6.19 -23.39
CA TYR A 347 28.87 -4.79 -23.82
C TYR A 347 28.17 -4.58 -25.17
N PHE A 348 28.43 -5.47 -26.14
CA PHE A 348 27.87 -5.36 -27.49
C PHE A 348 26.38 -5.69 -27.57
N ASP A 349 25.84 -6.40 -26.57
CA ASP A 349 24.45 -6.85 -26.53
C ASP A 349 23.56 -5.92 -25.71
N ILE A 350 24.12 -5.23 -24.71
CA ILE A 350 23.37 -4.35 -23.80
C ILE A 350 23.15 -2.98 -24.46
N ARG A 351 21.88 -2.60 -24.65
CA ARG A 351 21.52 -1.32 -25.29
C ARG A 351 20.86 -0.32 -24.35
N ILE A 352 20.50 -0.73 -23.15
CA ILE A 352 19.98 0.14 -22.10
C ILE A 352 20.16 -0.52 -20.72
N ILE A 353 20.44 0.29 -19.71
CA ILE A 353 20.62 -0.15 -18.32
C ILE A 353 19.53 0.50 -17.45
N LEU A 354 18.78 -0.30 -16.71
CA LEU A 354 17.87 0.17 -15.65
C LEU A 354 18.55 -0.11 -14.31
N MET A 355 18.94 0.94 -13.60
CA MET A 355 19.84 0.82 -12.45
C MET A 355 19.28 1.50 -11.21
N ASP A 356 19.16 0.77 -10.10
CA ASP A 356 18.91 1.38 -8.80
C ASP A 356 20.11 2.23 -8.34
N ILE A 357 19.83 3.30 -7.59
CA ILE A 357 20.89 4.17 -7.05
C ILE A 357 21.46 3.58 -5.77
N SER A 358 20.60 3.11 -4.86
CA SER A 358 21.00 2.72 -3.51
C SER A 358 21.10 1.20 -3.38
N MET A 359 22.31 0.67 -3.55
CA MET A 359 22.60 -0.77 -3.50
C MET A 359 23.82 -1.06 -2.61
N PRO A 360 23.93 -2.27 -2.00
CA PRO A 360 25.09 -2.68 -1.23
C PRO A 360 26.31 -2.93 -2.12
N VAL A 361 27.50 -3.07 -1.52
CA VAL A 361 28.81 -3.33 -2.19
C VAL A 361 29.28 -2.14 -3.04
N MET A 362 28.56 -1.81 -4.11
CA MET A 362 28.79 -0.67 -4.97
C MET A 362 27.44 -0.05 -5.33
N ASP A 363 27.30 1.25 -5.06
CA ASP A 363 26.08 1.99 -5.39
C ASP A 363 25.97 2.26 -6.90
N GLY A 364 24.77 2.63 -7.35
CA GLY A 364 24.50 2.85 -8.77
C GLY A 364 25.23 4.07 -9.35
N LEU A 365 25.55 5.07 -8.52
CA LEU A 365 26.30 6.25 -8.96
C LEU A 365 27.74 5.86 -9.31
N GLU A 366 28.39 5.11 -8.44
CA GLU A 366 29.75 4.64 -8.62
C GLU A 366 29.82 3.60 -9.74
N SER A 367 28.87 2.68 -9.80
CA SER A 367 28.74 1.74 -10.92
C SER A 367 28.61 2.48 -12.26
N SER A 368 27.78 3.54 -12.32
CA SER A 368 27.64 4.36 -13.53
C SER A 368 28.94 5.06 -13.91
N ARG A 369 29.69 5.63 -12.96
CA ARG A 369 30.99 6.25 -13.24
C ARG A 369 31.98 5.24 -13.83
N GLN A 370 32.01 4.02 -13.29
CA GLN A 370 32.91 2.98 -13.76
C GLN A 370 32.51 2.42 -15.12
N ILE A 371 31.20 2.29 -15.39
CA ILE A 371 30.68 1.95 -16.72
C ILE A 371 31.09 3.03 -17.73
N ARG A 372 30.92 4.32 -17.42
CA ARG A 372 31.36 5.42 -18.28
C ARG A 372 32.86 5.42 -18.51
N ALA A 373 33.66 5.15 -17.47
CA ALA A 373 35.12 5.05 -17.60
C ALA A 373 35.53 3.89 -18.53
N PHE A 374 34.84 2.75 -18.43
CA PHE A 374 35.05 1.63 -19.34
C PHE A 374 34.66 1.98 -20.78
N GLU A 375 33.49 2.57 -21.01
CA GLU A 375 33.05 3.00 -22.36
C GLU A 375 34.02 4.00 -23.00
N ASN A 376 34.57 4.94 -22.22
CA ASN A 376 35.56 5.90 -22.69
C ASN A 376 36.93 5.28 -22.98
N SER A 377 37.20 4.06 -22.48
CA SER A 377 38.42 3.32 -22.81
C SER A 377 38.31 2.54 -24.13
N LEU A 378 37.09 2.42 -24.69
CA LEU A 378 36.83 1.72 -25.94
C LEU A 378 36.92 2.68 -27.13
N GLU A 379 37.48 2.21 -28.25
CA GLU A 379 37.63 3.04 -29.47
C GLU A 379 36.27 3.55 -30.02
N SER A 380 35.19 2.78 -29.84
CA SER A 380 33.83 3.12 -30.32
C SER A 380 33.19 4.29 -29.58
N HIS A 381 33.66 4.62 -28.36
CA HIS A 381 33.10 5.67 -27.47
C HIS A 381 31.56 5.68 -27.37
N THR A 382 30.92 4.52 -27.57
CA THR A 382 29.46 4.44 -27.66
C THR A 382 28.89 4.31 -26.26
N GLN A 383 28.16 5.34 -25.84
CA GLN A 383 27.56 5.41 -24.51
C GLN A 383 26.18 4.75 -24.50
N VAL A 384 26.04 3.72 -23.65
CA VAL A 384 24.76 3.07 -23.40
C VAL A 384 23.93 3.95 -22.46
N PRO A 385 22.63 4.17 -22.74
CA PRO A 385 21.75 4.90 -21.84
C PRO A 385 21.63 4.20 -20.47
N ILE A 386 21.89 4.95 -19.40
CA ILE A 386 21.72 4.49 -18.02
C ILE A 386 20.53 5.24 -17.41
N ILE A 387 19.49 4.50 -17.05
CA ILE A 387 18.24 5.01 -16.48
C ILE A 387 18.23 4.70 -14.99
N ALA A 388 18.32 5.75 -14.19
CA ALA A 388 18.28 5.66 -12.74
C ALA A 388 16.87 5.31 -12.26
N LEU A 389 16.74 4.28 -11.44
CA LEU A 389 15.55 3.95 -10.69
C LEU A 389 15.73 4.51 -9.28
N THR A 390 14.95 5.53 -8.91
CA THR A 390 15.11 6.20 -7.60
C THR A 390 13.85 6.13 -6.76
N GLY A 391 13.99 5.88 -5.46
CA GLY A 391 12.89 5.98 -4.49
C GLY A 391 12.55 7.42 -4.08
N VAL A 392 13.39 8.41 -4.40
CA VAL A 392 13.27 9.79 -3.90
C VAL A 392 13.47 10.80 -5.03
N ALA A 393 12.52 11.73 -5.18
CA ALA A 393 12.55 12.82 -6.17
C ALA A 393 13.27 14.09 -5.66
N GLN A 394 14.34 13.94 -4.87
CA GLN A 394 15.10 15.09 -4.35
C GLN A 394 16.07 15.62 -5.42
N ALA A 395 16.15 16.94 -5.55
CA ALA A 395 16.96 17.61 -6.55
C ALA A 395 18.47 17.35 -6.42
N GLU A 396 18.95 17.02 -5.22
CA GLU A 396 20.37 16.75 -4.94
C GLU A 396 20.82 15.40 -5.53
N ILE A 397 20.06 14.34 -5.25
CA ILE A 397 20.31 12.98 -5.80
C ILE A 397 20.24 12.99 -7.33
N GLN A 398 19.32 13.77 -7.91
CA GLN A 398 19.26 13.92 -9.37
C GLN A 398 20.51 14.60 -9.96
N ARG A 399 21.08 15.59 -9.26
CA ARG A 399 22.33 16.25 -9.71
C ARG A 399 23.51 15.28 -9.65
N ASP A 400 23.65 14.54 -8.56
CA ASP A 400 24.76 13.61 -8.38
C ASP A 400 24.72 12.48 -9.41
N ALA A 401 23.51 12.02 -9.75
CA ALA A 401 23.30 11.01 -10.76
C ALA A 401 23.57 11.50 -12.18
N ILE A 402 23.18 12.74 -12.53
CA ILE A 402 23.59 13.34 -13.81
C ILE A 402 25.11 13.45 -13.88
N GLN A 403 25.76 13.88 -12.80
CA GLN A 403 27.23 13.97 -12.72
C GLN A 403 27.92 12.60 -12.80
N SER A 404 27.26 11.53 -12.35
CA SER A 404 27.76 10.16 -12.49
C SER A 404 27.65 9.60 -13.92
N GLY A 405 26.96 10.32 -14.82
CA GLY A 405 26.78 9.92 -16.21
C GLY A 405 25.47 9.17 -16.51
N MET A 406 24.48 9.23 -15.61
CA MET A 406 23.13 8.73 -15.87
C MET A 406 22.34 9.69 -16.76
N ASN A 407 21.48 9.16 -17.61
CA ASN A 407 20.77 9.93 -18.64
C ASN A 407 19.36 10.36 -18.21
N LEU A 408 18.66 9.50 -17.47
CA LEU A 408 17.25 9.72 -17.12
C LEU A 408 16.92 9.11 -15.76
N PHE A 409 15.82 9.57 -15.18
CA PHE A 409 15.35 9.20 -13.86
C PHE A 409 13.92 8.69 -13.90
N LEU A 410 13.67 7.54 -13.28
CA LEU A 410 12.34 7.00 -13.05
C LEU A 410 12.12 6.82 -11.55
N THR A 411 11.08 7.43 -11.01
CA THR A 411 10.71 7.27 -9.61
C THR A 411 10.02 5.94 -9.39
N LYS A 412 10.50 5.16 -8.41
CA LYS A 412 9.85 3.93 -7.95
C LYS A 412 8.52 4.28 -7.23
N PRO A 413 7.45 3.47 -7.36
CA PRO A 413 7.35 2.26 -8.19
C PRO A 413 7.24 2.60 -9.69
N VAL A 414 8.00 1.88 -10.52
CA VAL A 414 8.11 2.18 -11.95
C VAL A 414 6.98 1.52 -12.72
N ARG A 415 6.26 2.31 -13.52
CA ARG A 415 5.16 1.82 -14.37
C ARG A 415 5.71 1.26 -15.69
N LEU A 416 5.13 0.16 -16.16
CA LEU A 416 5.48 -0.45 -17.45
C LEU A 416 5.45 0.54 -18.61
N ASP A 417 4.41 1.38 -18.70
CA ASP A 417 4.25 2.34 -19.81
C ASP A 417 5.42 3.33 -19.89
N LYS A 418 5.95 3.75 -18.73
CA LYS A 418 7.10 4.66 -18.66
C LYS A 418 8.39 3.96 -19.08
N ILE A 419 8.62 2.72 -18.63
CA ILE A 419 9.79 1.93 -19.05
C ILE A 419 9.73 1.67 -20.56
N ALA A 420 8.56 1.30 -21.09
CA ALA A 420 8.37 1.07 -22.51
C ALA A 420 8.72 2.33 -23.33
N GLY A 421 8.16 3.48 -22.97
CA GLY A 421 8.47 4.76 -23.65
C GLY A 421 9.96 5.10 -23.58
N VAL A 422 10.59 4.97 -22.40
CA VAL A 422 12.02 5.24 -22.25
C VAL A 422 12.88 4.31 -23.11
N ILE A 423 12.54 3.02 -23.19
CA ILE A 423 13.26 2.07 -24.05
C ILE A 423 13.08 2.45 -25.52
N GLU A 424 11.86 2.74 -25.97
CA GLU A 424 11.60 3.15 -27.37
C GLU A 424 12.40 4.42 -27.73
N ASP A 425 12.35 5.44 -26.88
CA ASP A 425 13.00 6.73 -27.11
C ASP A 425 14.52 6.62 -27.20
N HIS A 426 15.14 5.74 -26.40
CA HIS A 426 16.60 5.66 -26.28
C HIS A 426 17.25 4.54 -27.12
N THR A 427 16.47 3.54 -27.55
CA THR A 427 16.99 2.44 -28.39
C THR A 427 16.54 2.55 -29.85
N GLY A 428 15.53 3.37 -30.16
CA GLY A 428 14.90 3.42 -31.48
C GLY A 428 14.11 2.14 -31.82
N PHE A 429 13.91 1.25 -30.84
CA PHE A 429 13.17 0.02 -31.01
C PHE A 429 11.67 0.32 -31.08
N ASN A 430 11.05 0.05 -32.23
CA ASN A 430 9.61 0.23 -32.40
C ASN A 430 8.86 -1.01 -31.85
N MET A 431 8.27 -0.86 -30.67
CA MET A 431 7.55 -1.94 -29.97
C MET A 431 6.28 -2.36 -30.71
N ALA A 432 5.65 -1.44 -31.46
CA ALA A 432 4.45 -1.70 -32.25
C ALA A 432 4.72 -2.59 -33.48
N ALA A 433 5.88 -2.39 -34.13
CA ALA A 433 6.32 -3.24 -35.24
C ALA A 433 6.66 -4.67 -34.77
N PHE A 434 7.25 -4.82 -33.59
CA PHE A 434 7.63 -6.12 -33.02
C PHE A 434 6.40 -6.97 -32.63
N LYS A 435 5.38 -6.37 -31.98
CA LYS A 435 4.12 -7.06 -31.64
C LYS A 435 3.35 -7.55 -32.87
N THR A 436 3.41 -6.80 -33.96
CA THR A 436 2.78 -7.20 -35.24
C THR A 436 3.51 -8.40 -35.85
N ARG A 437 4.85 -8.42 -35.78
CA ARG A 437 5.68 -9.51 -36.32
C ARG A 437 5.60 -10.79 -35.48
N SER A 438 5.48 -10.70 -34.15
CA SER A 438 5.31 -11.88 -33.29
C SER A 438 3.95 -12.57 -33.48
N LYS A 439 2.88 -11.79 -33.71
CA LYS A 439 1.57 -12.33 -34.11
C LYS A 439 1.61 -13.02 -35.47
N ILE A 440 2.26 -12.43 -36.46
CA ILE A 440 2.40 -13.02 -37.81
C ILE A 440 3.21 -14.33 -37.74
N SER A 441 4.31 -14.36 -37.00
CA SER A 441 5.13 -15.57 -36.78
C SER A 441 4.35 -16.72 -36.12
N LYS A 442 3.54 -16.42 -35.08
CA LYS A 442 2.67 -17.42 -34.42
C LYS A 442 1.57 -17.94 -35.37
N VAL A 443 1.01 -17.09 -36.25
CA VAL A 443 0.01 -17.49 -37.25
C VAL A 443 0.61 -18.35 -38.36
N ASP A 444 1.82 -18.05 -38.84
CA ASP A 444 2.52 -18.83 -39.85
C ASP A 444 2.97 -20.21 -39.33
N GLN A 445 3.37 -20.29 -38.06
CA GLN A 445 3.70 -21.57 -37.42
C GLN A 445 2.44 -22.43 -37.20
N ALA A 446 1.32 -21.81 -36.78
CA ALA A 446 0.03 -22.50 -36.68
C ALA A 446 -0.46 -23.01 -38.05
N HIS A 447 -0.32 -22.22 -39.12
CA HIS A 447 -0.68 -22.63 -40.49
C HIS A 447 0.18 -23.76 -41.04
N ARG A 448 1.47 -23.84 -40.67
CA ARG A 448 2.35 -24.96 -41.04
C ARG A 448 2.07 -26.24 -40.25
N ALA A 449 1.62 -26.13 -39.00
CA ALA A 449 1.25 -27.27 -38.16
C ALA A 449 -0.06 -27.94 -38.60
N THR A 450 -0.99 -27.19 -39.20
CA THR A 450 -2.24 -27.74 -39.77
C THR A 450 -2.11 -28.33 -41.17
N LYS A 451 -0.92 -28.28 -41.79
CA LYS A 451 -0.65 -28.77 -43.16
C LYS A 451 0.23 -30.03 -43.22
N LYS A 452 0.57 -30.60 -42.07
CA LYS A 452 1.13 -31.96 -41.91
C LYS A 452 0.09 -32.82 -41.23
#